data_AF-A0A100YVY7-F1
#
_entry.id   AF-A0A100YVY7-F1
#
_cell.length_a   1.000
_cell.length_b   1.000
_cell.length_c   1.000
_cell.angle_alpha   90.00
_cell.angle_beta   90.00
_cell.angle_gamma   90.00
#
_symmetry.space_group_name_H-M   'P 1'
#
loop_
_entity.id
_entity.type
_entity.pdbx_description
1 polymer ?
#
loop_
_entity_poly.entity_id
_entity_poly.type
_entity_poly.pdbx_seq_one_letter_code
_entity_poly.pdbx_strand_id
1 'polypeptide(L)'
;MAVQAAGDAGSSSDAAEADSAKQDDGSDNAGDAASEEKGQAAENASSPSDAAEADSGQRGSGSDNSDSVPTASVPKTNDDFIDAYNSLTDTPFVKEANYTANDKDSPYYRTEFRLPAFKDVSGVHGSIGGASADIVCYGGSWGREKCVRVYVDDKDSEELAGIFRTCVEVLCPNASEEDREAYESEVIEQQKDGYDPSLASGNYEGIDLNGYLQHRSLMIENTKGE
;
A
#
# COMPACT_ATOMS: atom_id res chain seq x y z
N MET A 1 -6.93 -20.43 -60.63
CA MET A 1 -6.53 -21.84 -60.83
C MET A 1 -6.61 -22.53 -59.47
N ALA A 2 -7.40 -23.58 -59.39
CA ALA A 2 -7.61 -24.41 -58.21
C ALA A 2 -6.46 -25.40 -58.01
N VAL A 3 -6.16 -25.77 -56.77
CA VAL A 3 -6.07 -27.19 -56.36
C VAL A 3 -6.41 -27.33 -54.86
N GLN A 4 -7.34 -28.23 -54.54
CA GLN A 4 -7.67 -28.78 -53.23
C GLN A 4 -6.76 -29.98 -52.89
N ALA A 5 -6.65 -30.33 -51.60
CA ALA A 5 -6.73 -31.68 -50.98
C ALA A 5 -5.92 -31.65 -49.66
N ALA A 6 -6.45 -31.88 -48.46
CA ALA A 6 -7.23 -32.99 -47.89
C ALA A 6 -6.39 -34.25 -47.55
N GLY A 7 -6.54 -34.71 -46.31
CA GLY A 7 -6.04 -35.97 -45.73
C GLY A 7 -5.23 -35.74 -44.44
N ASP A 8 -5.42 -36.44 -43.32
CA ASP A 8 -6.26 -37.59 -42.98
C ASP A 8 -6.25 -37.79 -41.44
N ALA A 9 -7.23 -38.56 -40.95
CA ALA A 9 -7.46 -39.08 -39.60
C ALA A 9 -6.23 -39.81 -39.00
N GLY A 10 -6.06 -40.13 -37.71
CA GLY A 10 -6.95 -40.37 -36.57
C GLY A 10 -6.44 -41.64 -35.85
N SER A 11 -6.40 -41.65 -34.50
CA SER A 11 -6.50 -42.81 -33.56
C SER A 11 -5.89 -42.40 -32.19
N SER A 12 -6.67 -42.29 -31.10
CA SER A 12 -6.95 -43.30 -30.04
C SER A 12 -5.68 -43.83 -29.37
N SER A 13 -5.48 -43.91 -28.06
CA SER A 13 -6.29 -44.14 -26.85
C SER A 13 -5.48 -43.54 -25.64
N ASP A 14 -5.93 -43.34 -24.42
CA ASP A 14 -6.56 -44.24 -23.47
C ASP A 14 -7.04 -43.44 -22.24
N ALA A 15 -8.09 -43.96 -21.62
CA ALA A 15 -8.67 -43.51 -20.38
C ALA A 15 -7.85 -43.98 -19.17
N ALA A 16 -7.83 -43.18 -18.11
CA ALA A 16 -7.70 -43.67 -16.74
C ALA A 16 -8.38 -42.68 -15.78
N GLU A 17 -9.67 -42.94 -15.52
CA GLU A 17 -10.28 -42.61 -14.24
C GLU A 17 -9.68 -43.52 -13.16
N ALA A 18 -9.37 -42.95 -11.99
CA ALA A 18 -9.33 -43.70 -10.75
C ALA A 18 -9.85 -42.80 -9.60
N ASP A 19 -10.98 -43.26 -9.09
CA ASP A 19 -11.78 -42.79 -7.96
C ASP A 19 -11.10 -43.12 -6.62
N SER A 20 -11.57 -42.43 -5.58
CA SER A 20 -11.65 -42.84 -4.17
C SER A 20 -10.47 -42.54 -3.24
N ALA A 21 -10.69 -41.61 -2.30
CA ALA A 21 -11.06 -41.98 -0.92
C ALA A 21 -11.40 -40.76 -0.05
N LYS A 22 -12.61 -40.79 0.52
CA LYS A 22 -13.02 -40.05 1.73
C LYS A 22 -12.18 -40.48 2.93
N GLN A 23 -11.84 -39.54 3.81
CA GLN A 23 -11.87 -39.78 5.25
C GLN A 23 -12.40 -38.54 5.99
N ASP A 24 -13.51 -38.78 6.69
CA ASP A 24 -14.04 -38.03 7.83
C ASP A 24 -13.10 -38.21 9.04
N ASP A 25 -12.73 -37.12 9.70
CA ASP A 25 -12.89 -36.92 11.15
C ASP A 25 -13.16 -35.41 11.35
N GLY A 26 -14.01 -34.92 12.25
CA GLY A 26 -14.72 -35.57 13.34
C GLY A 26 -14.15 -35.21 14.71
N SER A 27 -14.18 -33.95 15.12
CA SER A 27 -14.34 -33.62 16.55
C SER A 27 -14.75 -32.18 16.80
N ASP A 28 -15.96 -32.06 17.35
CA ASP A 28 -16.46 -30.94 18.14
C ASP A 28 -15.50 -30.56 19.27
N ASN A 29 -15.42 -29.26 19.60
CA ASN A 29 -15.32 -28.87 21.00
C ASN A 29 -15.98 -27.51 21.23
N ALA A 30 -17.19 -27.57 21.78
CA ALA A 30 -17.84 -26.47 22.46
C ALA A 30 -17.16 -26.24 23.82
N GLY A 31 -16.87 -24.99 24.16
CA GLY A 31 -16.32 -24.58 25.44
C GLY A 31 -16.84 -23.20 25.83
N ASP A 32 -18.05 -23.21 26.39
CA ASP A 32 -18.71 -22.13 27.11
C ASP A 32 -17.97 -21.83 28.43
N ALA A 33 -17.73 -20.56 28.75
CA ALA A 33 -17.66 -20.08 30.12
C ALA A 33 -17.72 -18.54 30.15
N ALA A 34 -18.92 -18.04 30.45
CA ALA A 34 -19.19 -16.68 30.92
C ALA A 34 -18.41 -16.34 32.21
N SER A 35 -18.13 -15.06 32.42
CA SER A 35 -18.09 -14.41 33.74
C SER A 35 -18.27 -12.89 33.58
N GLU A 36 -19.44 -12.42 33.99
CA GLU A 36 -19.74 -11.01 34.27
C GLU A 36 -18.98 -10.54 35.52
N GLU A 37 -18.55 -9.28 35.57
CA GLU A 37 -18.76 -8.48 36.79
C GLU A 37 -18.98 -6.99 36.47
N LYS A 38 -20.09 -6.49 37.00
CA LYS A 38 -20.57 -5.11 37.02
C LYS A 38 -19.98 -4.36 38.22
N GLY A 39 -19.93 -3.03 38.13
CA GLY A 39 -20.01 -2.13 39.30
C GLY A 39 -19.39 -0.76 39.04
N GLN A 40 -20.17 0.24 38.59
CA GLN A 40 -20.79 1.32 39.40
C GLN A 40 -19.82 2.48 39.74
N ALA A 41 -20.00 3.66 39.13
CA ALA A 41 -20.77 4.83 39.63
C ALA A 41 -19.97 5.62 40.71
N ALA A 42 -19.95 6.94 40.85
CA ALA A 42 -20.62 8.09 40.25
C ALA A 42 -19.84 9.37 40.68
N GLU A 43 -19.96 10.43 39.87
CA GLU A 43 -20.20 11.84 40.27
C GLU A 43 -19.40 12.47 41.44
N ASN A 44 -18.71 13.59 41.15
CA ASN A 44 -19.02 14.83 41.87
C ASN A 44 -18.59 16.09 41.10
N ALA A 45 -19.53 17.02 40.97
CA ALA A 45 -19.36 18.34 40.41
C ALA A 45 -18.87 19.33 41.48
N SER A 46 -18.18 20.40 41.07
CA SER A 46 -18.41 21.79 41.54
C SER A 46 -17.40 22.76 40.89
N SER A 47 -17.90 23.65 40.04
CA SER A 47 -17.41 25.04 39.89
C SER A 47 -18.01 25.89 41.05
N PRO A 48 -17.80 27.24 41.21
CA PRO A 48 -17.20 28.25 40.30
C PRO A 48 -16.42 29.39 41.01
N SER A 49 -16.21 30.50 40.27
CA SER A 49 -16.03 31.91 40.68
C SER A 49 -14.59 32.42 40.83
N ASP A 50 -14.20 33.63 40.39
CA ASP A 50 -14.90 34.80 39.84
C ASP A 50 -13.86 35.81 39.29
N ALA A 51 -14.29 36.68 38.36
CA ALA A 51 -13.93 38.11 38.14
C ALA A 51 -12.43 38.57 38.04
N ALA A 52 -12.00 39.59 37.30
CA ALA A 52 -12.61 40.64 36.49
C ALA A 52 -11.51 41.42 35.72
N GLU A 53 -11.90 41.90 34.52
CA GLU A 53 -11.67 43.22 33.89
C GLU A 53 -10.29 43.83 33.52
N ALA A 54 -10.26 44.25 32.24
CA ALA A 54 -9.74 45.49 31.62
C ALA A 54 -8.21 45.74 31.67
N ASP A 55 -7.54 46.50 30.81
CA ASP A 55 -7.89 47.55 29.84
C ASP A 55 -6.64 47.81 28.94
N SER A 56 -6.89 48.34 27.73
CA SER A 56 -6.07 49.16 26.82
C SER A 56 -4.53 49.02 26.71
N GLY A 57 -4.04 48.97 25.45
CA GLY A 57 -2.66 49.39 25.15
C GLY A 57 -2.03 48.88 23.85
N GLN A 58 -2.32 49.55 22.75
CA GLN A 58 -1.77 49.34 21.41
C GLN A 58 -0.27 49.69 21.29
N ARG A 59 0.53 48.85 20.62
CA ARG A 59 1.50 49.15 19.52
C ARG A 59 2.70 48.21 19.52
N GLY A 60 3.01 47.64 18.35
CA GLY A 60 4.38 47.26 18.01
C GLY A 60 4.54 46.02 17.14
N SER A 61 4.34 46.18 15.84
CA SER A 61 5.19 45.64 14.76
C SER A 61 5.99 44.36 15.04
N GLY A 62 5.51 43.25 14.48
CA GLY A 62 6.25 42.02 14.29
C GLY A 62 5.49 41.16 13.30
N SER A 63 5.69 41.42 12.01
CA SER A 63 5.20 40.56 10.94
C SER A 63 6.07 39.31 10.92
N ASP A 64 5.88 38.40 11.88
CA ASP A 64 6.32 37.03 11.74
C ASP A 64 5.27 36.32 10.90
N ASN A 65 5.38 36.50 9.58
CA ASN A 65 4.95 35.47 8.64
C ASN A 65 5.94 34.31 8.85
N SER A 66 5.74 33.56 9.93
CA SER A 66 6.12 32.15 9.93
C SER A 66 5.15 31.51 8.95
N ASP A 67 5.45 31.67 7.65
CA ASP A 67 5.03 30.72 6.62
C ASP A 67 5.60 29.38 7.07
N SER A 68 4.85 28.76 7.96
CA SER A 68 5.02 27.40 8.39
C SER A 68 4.61 26.65 7.16
N VAL A 69 5.59 26.39 6.28
CA VAL A 69 5.39 25.53 5.13
C VAL A 69 4.75 24.26 5.71
N PRO A 70 3.51 23.92 5.35
CA PRO A 70 2.89 22.71 5.87
C PRO A 70 3.83 21.58 5.47
N THR A 71 4.44 20.93 6.46
CA THR A 71 5.16 19.68 6.24
C THR A 71 4.12 18.72 5.69
N ALA A 72 4.25 18.32 4.43
CA ALA A 72 3.35 17.36 3.81
C ALA A 72 3.33 16.10 4.69
N SER A 73 2.14 15.66 5.08
CA SER A 73 1.96 14.47 5.92
C SER A 73 1.91 13.21 5.07
N VAL A 74 2.45 12.10 5.58
CA VAL A 74 2.38 10.80 4.91
C VAL A 74 0.92 10.33 4.78
N PRO A 75 0.45 9.92 3.58
CA PRO A 75 -0.92 9.44 3.39
C PRO A 75 -1.29 8.24 4.27
N LYS A 76 -2.52 8.21 4.79
CA LYS A 76 -3.03 7.14 5.65
C LYS A 76 -4.27 6.43 5.07
N THR A 77 -4.62 6.73 3.82
CA THR A 77 -5.67 6.07 3.04
C THR A 77 -5.25 5.93 1.58
N ASN A 78 -5.93 5.05 0.84
CA ASN A 78 -5.69 4.91 -0.61
C ASN A 78 -6.03 6.21 -1.36
N ASP A 79 -7.12 6.87 -0.99
CA ASP A 79 -7.58 8.09 -1.66
C ASP A 79 -6.61 9.25 -1.39
N ASP A 80 -6.12 9.42 -0.14
CA ASP A 80 -5.12 10.44 0.19
C ASP A 80 -3.83 10.25 -0.63
N PHE A 81 -3.40 9.00 -0.79
CA PHE A 81 -2.22 8.70 -1.60
C PHE A 81 -2.45 9.02 -3.08
N ILE A 82 -3.59 8.62 -3.64
CA ILE A 82 -3.93 8.86 -5.05
C ILE A 82 -4.00 10.37 -5.32
N ASP A 83 -4.63 11.14 -4.44
CA ASP A 83 -4.73 12.59 -4.57
C ASP A 83 -3.34 13.26 -4.49
N ALA A 84 -2.50 12.86 -3.53
CA ALA A 84 -1.14 13.36 -3.40
C ALA A 84 -0.29 13.01 -4.63
N TYR A 85 -0.32 11.74 -5.07
CA TYR A 85 0.38 11.28 -6.26
C TYR A 85 -0.02 12.08 -7.50
N ASN A 86 -1.34 12.18 -7.76
CA ASN A 86 -1.86 12.88 -8.94
C ASN A 86 -1.58 14.39 -8.93
N SER A 87 -1.30 14.99 -7.77
CA SER A 87 -0.91 16.39 -7.67
C SER A 87 0.54 16.69 -8.08
N LEU A 88 1.39 15.66 -8.12
CA LEU A 88 2.84 15.78 -8.34
C LEU A 88 3.28 15.33 -9.74
N THR A 89 2.41 14.75 -10.55
CA THR A 89 2.77 14.18 -11.85
C THR A 89 1.77 14.52 -12.95
N ASP A 90 2.28 14.65 -14.17
CA ASP A 90 1.45 14.79 -15.38
C ASP A 90 0.87 13.44 -15.85
N THR A 91 1.36 12.31 -15.30
CA THR A 91 0.87 10.95 -15.58
C THR A 91 0.10 10.42 -14.35
N PRO A 92 -1.19 10.74 -14.21
CA PRO A 92 -1.95 10.39 -13.01
C PRO A 92 -2.24 8.90 -12.91
N PHE A 93 -2.46 8.45 -11.68
CA PHE A 93 -3.13 7.19 -11.39
C PHE A 93 -4.59 7.25 -11.84
N VAL A 94 -4.98 6.30 -12.68
CA VAL A 94 -6.35 6.11 -13.16
C VAL A 94 -6.92 4.87 -12.50
N LYS A 95 -7.89 5.08 -11.61
CA LYS A 95 -8.59 4.00 -10.90
C LYS A 95 -9.47 3.17 -11.85
N GLU A 96 -9.35 1.85 -11.75
CA GLU A 96 -10.14 0.90 -12.54
C GLU A 96 -11.07 0.04 -11.67
N ALA A 97 -10.61 -0.41 -10.51
CA ALA A 97 -11.38 -1.27 -9.63
C ALA A 97 -11.05 -1.06 -8.14
N ASN A 98 -12.01 -1.41 -7.28
CA ASN A 98 -11.74 -1.65 -5.85
C ASN A 98 -11.75 -3.16 -5.63
N TYR A 99 -10.96 -3.63 -4.67
CA TYR A 99 -10.93 -5.04 -4.28
C TYR A 99 -10.62 -5.21 -2.80
N THR A 100 -10.83 -6.42 -2.29
CA THR A 100 -10.41 -6.82 -0.95
C THR A 100 -9.10 -7.60 -1.07
N ALA A 101 -8.05 -7.15 -0.39
CA ALA A 101 -6.70 -7.68 -0.59
C ALA A 101 -6.61 -9.18 -0.35
N ASN A 102 -7.23 -9.70 0.72
CA ASN A 102 -7.19 -11.13 1.05
C ASN A 102 -8.24 -11.99 0.31
N ASP A 103 -8.97 -11.43 -0.66
CA ASP A 103 -9.85 -12.21 -1.54
C ASP A 103 -9.02 -12.97 -2.58
N LYS A 104 -8.97 -14.30 -2.44
CA LYS A 104 -8.18 -15.17 -3.31
C LYS A 104 -8.75 -15.31 -4.72
N ASP A 105 -10.02 -14.98 -4.90
CA ASP A 105 -10.69 -15.06 -6.20
C ASP A 105 -10.54 -13.73 -6.98
N SER A 106 -10.01 -12.68 -6.34
CA SER A 106 -9.70 -11.41 -6.99
C SER A 106 -8.55 -11.57 -7.99
N PRO A 107 -8.65 -10.97 -9.20
CA PRO A 107 -7.53 -10.95 -10.15
C PRO A 107 -6.32 -10.14 -9.64
N TYR A 108 -6.52 -9.33 -8.60
CA TYR A 108 -5.49 -8.48 -7.97
C TYR A 108 -4.92 -9.11 -6.70
N TYR A 109 -5.25 -10.39 -6.43
CA TYR A 109 -4.72 -11.10 -5.29
C TYR A 109 -3.21 -11.34 -5.43
N ARG A 110 -2.45 -10.96 -4.39
CA ARG A 110 -1.02 -11.26 -4.25
C ARG A 110 -0.82 -12.26 -3.11
N THR A 111 0.18 -13.14 -3.25
CA THR A 111 0.44 -14.20 -2.25
C THR A 111 0.65 -13.66 -0.83
N GLU A 112 1.22 -12.46 -0.69
CA GLU A 112 1.41 -11.80 0.61
C GLU A 112 0.10 -11.38 1.29
N PHE A 113 -0.97 -11.14 0.52
CA PHE A 113 -2.26 -10.74 1.08
C PHE A 113 -2.97 -11.86 1.86
N ARG A 114 -2.40 -13.08 1.85
CA ARG A 114 -2.81 -14.16 2.76
C ARG A 114 -2.51 -13.87 4.23
N LEU A 115 -1.62 -12.92 4.52
CA LEU A 115 -1.17 -12.64 5.87
C LEU A 115 -2.28 -11.92 6.66
N PRO A 116 -2.41 -12.16 7.99
CA PRO A 116 -3.44 -11.53 8.81
C PRO A 116 -3.45 -9.99 8.77
N ALA A 117 -2.32 -9.36 8.46
CA ALA A 117 -2.20 -7.92 8.32
C ALA A 117 -3.02 -7.34 7.15
N PHE A 118 -3.37 -8.16 6.15
CA PHE A 118 -4.16 -7.78 4.98
C PHE A 118 -5.61 -8.24 5.04
N LYS A 119 -6.04 -8.82 6.16
CA LYS A 119 -7.41 -9.28 6.32
C LYS A 119 -8.39 -8.10 6.21
N ASP A 120 -9.34 -8.20 5.30
CA ASP A 120 -10.39 -7.22 5.04
C ASP A 120 -9.85 -5.83 4.64
N VAL A 121 -8.58 -5.76 4.19
CA VAL A 121 -7.96 -4.53 3.71
C VAL A 121 -8.50 -4.16 2.33
N SER A 122 -8.89 -2.89 2.17
CA SER A 122 -9.32 -2.35 0.88
C SER A 122 -8.11 -2.05 0.00
N GLY A 123 -8.13 -2.56 -1.23
CA GLY A 123 -7.20 -2.22 -2.29
C GLY A 123 -7.88 -1.45 -3.42
N VAL A 124 -7.09 -0.67 -4.15
CA VAL A 124 -7.49 0.01 -5.39
C VAL A 124 -6.54 -0.44 -6.49
N HIS A 125 -7.10 -0.96 -7.57
CA HIS A 125 -6.37 -1.31 -8.78
C HIS A 125 -6.57 -0.23 -9.84
N GLY A 126 -5.53 0.03 -10.62
CA GLY A 126 -5.57 0.97 -11.73
C GLY A 126 -4.28 0.98 -12.54
N SER A 127 -4.11 2.06 -13.31
CA SER A 127 -2.95 2.26 -14.16
C SER A 127 -2.26 3.59 -13.90
N ILE A 128 -0.95 3.64 -14.10
CA ILE A 128 -0.17 4.88 -14.18
C ILE A 128 0.55 4.85 -15.52
N GLY A 129 0.08 5.62 -16.50
CA GLY A 129 0.60 5.54 -17.86
C GLY A 129 0.41 4.14 -18.44
N GLY A 130 1.51 3.47 -18.79
CA GLY A 130 1.55 2.07 -19.25
C GLY A 130 1.60 1.02 -18.14
N ALA A 131 1.87 1.43 -16.89
CA ALA A 131 2.07 0.56 -15.75
C ALA A 131 0.74 0.09 -15.13
N SER A 132 0.71 -1.16 -14.67
CA SER A 132 -0.35 -1.66 -13.79
C SER A 132 0.01 -1.36 -12.34
N ALA A 133 -0.93 -0.85 -11.54
CA ALA A 133 -0.68 -0.47 -10.15
C ALA A 133 -1.76 -0.93 -9.18
N ASP A 134 -1.34 -1.41 -8.02
CA ASP A 134 -2.20 -1.76 -6.89
C ASP A 134 -1.81 -0.93 -5.66
N ILE A 135 -2.78 -0.27 -5.04
CA ILE A 135 -2.58 0.56 -3.83
C ILE A 135 -3.38 -0.06 -2.70
N VAL A 136 -2.71 -0.41 -1.60
CA VAL A 136 -3.34 -0.97 -0.41
C VAL A 136 -2.98 -0.17 0.83
N CYS A 137 -3.97 0.15 1.64
CA CYS A 137 -3.77 0.78 2.94
C CYS A 137 -4.06 -0.24 4.02
N TYR A 138 -3.01 -0.72 4.67
CA TYR A 138 -3.07 -1.78 5.66
C TYR A 138 -2.52 -1.28 7.01
N GLY A 139 -2.73 -2.05 8.08
CA GLY A 139 -2.41 -1.61 9.44
C GLY A 139 -3.61 -0.95 10.14
N GLY A 140 -3.36 -0.15 11.17
CA GLY A 140 -4.40 0.36 12.08
C GLY A 140 -4.95 -0.68 13.06
N SER A 141 -4.37 -1.88 13.06
CA SER A 141 -4.68 -2.98 13.98
C SER A 141 -3.43 -3.40 14.74
N TRP A 142 -3.58 -3.95 15.94
CA TRP A 142 -2.48 -4.45 16.77
C TRP A 142 -1.41 -3.40 17.13
N GLY A 143 -1.82 -2.14 17.31
CA GLY A 143 -0.92 -1.04 17.70
C GLY A 143 0.03 -0.58 16.59
N ARG A 144 -0.19 -1.02 15.34
CA ARG A 144 0.49 -0.47 14.17
C ARG A 144 -0.37 0.59 13.53
N GLU A 145 0.26 1.64 13.06
CA GLU A 145 -0.43 2.66 12.28
C GLU A 145 -0.83 2.16 10.89
N LYS A 146 -1.68 2.94 10.23
CA LYS A 146 -1.99 2.71 8.82
C LYS A 146 -0.79 3.09 7.96
N CYS A 147 -0.50 2.25 6.99
CA CYS A 147 0.56 2.41 6.01
C CYS A 147 -0.04 2.18 4.62
N VAL A 148 0.34 3.04 3.68
CA VAL A 148 0.05 2.83 2.26
C VAL A 148 1.22 2.07 1.64
N ARG A 149 0.89 0.98 0.96
CA ARG A 149 1.81 0.21 0.14
C ARG A 149 1.35 0.23 -1.31
N VAL A 150 2.28 0.46 -2.21
CA VAL A 150 2.06 0.57 -3.64
C VAL A 150 2.82 -0.55 -4.34
N TYR A 151 2.14 -1.23 -5.25
CA TYR A 151 2.74 -2.16 -6.19
C TYR A 151 2.62 -1.60 -7.59
N VAL A 152 3.68 -1.69 -8.38
CA VAL A 152 3.68 -1.24 -9.77
C VAL A 152 4.39 -2.26 -10.63
N ASP A 153 3.76 -2.66 -11.73
CA ASP A 153 4.28 -3.61 -12.70
C ASP A 153 4.42 -2.94 -14.07
N ASP A 154 5.66 -2.79 -14.58
CA ASP A 154 5.97 -2.19 -15.90
C ASP A 154 7.18 -2.84 -16.60
N LYS A 155 7.27 -2.76 -17.93
CA LYS A 155 8.47 -3.06 -18.75
C LYS A 155 9.41 -1.90 -18.88
N ASP A 156 8.88 -0.69 -18.85
CA ASP A 156 9.67 0.49 -19.11
C ASP A 156 10.36 0.90 -17.80
N SER A 157 11.68 0.76 -17.79
CA SER A 157 12.48 1.06 -16.62
C SER A 157 12.50 2.54 -16.28
N GLU A 158 12.41 3.41 -17.30
CA GLU A 158 12.37 4.85 -17.09
C GLU A 158 11.01 5.27 -16.53
N GLU A 159 9.92 4.68 -17.05
CA GLU A 159 8.57 4.88 -16.50
C GLU A 159 8.49 4.42 -15.05
N LEU A 160 9.00 3.21 -14.74
CA LEU A 160 8.98 2.67 -13.38
C LEU A 160 9.85 3.48 -12.40
N ALA A 161 10.98 4.03 -12.86
CA ALA A 161 11.83 4.92 -12.07
C ALA A 161 11.14 6.27 -11.78
N GLY A 162 10.46 6.85 -12.77
CA GLY A 162 9.65 8.05 -12.59
C GLY A 162 8.51 7.84 -11.59
N ILE A 163 7.78 6.72 -11.71
CA ILE A 163 6.72 6.34 -10.78
C ILE A 163 7.28 6.17 -9.36
N PHE A 164 8.43 5.48 -9.25
CA PHE A 164 9.12 5.31 -7.97
C PHE A 164 9.46 6.66 -7.33
N ARG A 165 10.03 7.61 -8.09
CA ARG A 165 10.38 8.94 -7.60
C ARG A 165 9.15 9.68 -7.04
N THR A 166 8.03 9.67 -7.76
CA THR A 166 6.79 10.28 -7.28
C THR A 166 6.26 9.58 -6.03
N CYS A 167 6.33 8.24 -5.96
CA CYS A 167 5.98 7.50 -4.74
C CYS A 167 6.85 7.89 -3.54
N VAL A 168 8.16 8.09 -3.72
CA VAL A 168 9.05 8.56 -2.65
C VAL A 168 8.68 9.96 -2.19
N GLU A 169 8.32 10.87 -3.10
CA GLU A 169 7.92 12.23 -2.74
C GLU A 169 6.63 12.24 -1.91
N VAL A 170 5.68 11.35 -2.23
CA VAL A 170 4.43 11.20 -1.49
C VAL A 170 4.62 10.48 -0.14
N LEU A 171 5.35 9.37 -0.15
CA LEU A 171 5.48 8.49 1.02
C LEU A 171 6.55 8.99 1.98
N CYS A 172 7.59 9.67 1.50
CA CYS A 172 8.67 10.23 2.30
C CYS A 172 8.92 11.70 1.94
N PRO A 173 7.98 12.59 2.32
CA PRO A 173 8.09 14.02 2.02
C PRO A 173 9.34 14.68 2.62
N ASN A 174 9.90 14.09 3.69
CA ASN A 174 11.12 14.56 4.34
C ASN A 174 12.42 14.06 3.70
N ALA A 175 12.36 13.18 2.69
CA ALA A 175 13.55 12.73 1.98
C ALA A 175 14.23 13.90 1.26
N SER A 176 15.56 13.97 1.33
CA SER A 176 16.31 15.00 0.58
C SER A 176 16.30 14.70 -0.92
N GLU A 177 16.58 15.71 -1.74
CA GLU A 177 16.67 15.50 -3.19
C GLU A 177 17.82 14.56 -3.57
N GLU A 178 18.93 14.63 -2.83
CA GLU A 178 20.07 13.73 -3.00
C GLU A 178 19.67 12.26 -2.77
N ASP A 179 18.87 12.01 -1.71
CA ASP A 179 18.37 10.66 -1.42
C ASP A 179 17.42 10.18 -2.53
N ARG A 180 16.53 11.06 -3.01
CA ARG A 180 15.58 10.73 -4.09
C ARG A 180 16.31 10.36 -5.38
N GLU A 181 17.31 11.14 -5.77
CA GLU A 181 18.14 10.88 -6.97
C GLU A 181 18.94 9.57 -6.85
N ALA A 182 19.46 9.27 -5.65
CA ALA A 182 20.17 8.03 -5.38
C ALA A 182 19.25 6.81 -5.57
N TYR A 183 18.03 6.86 -5.02
CA TYR A 183 17.07 5.76 -5.15
C TYR A 183 16.56 5.57 -6.58
N GLU A 184 16.28 6.67 -7.29
CA GLU A 184 15.89 6.61 -8.71
C GLU A 184 17.00 5.94 -9.54
N SER A 185 18.26 6.31 -9.29
CA SER A 185 19.41 5.70 -9.96
C SER A 185 19.54 4.21 -9.66
N GLU A 186 19.32 3.80 -8.40
CA GLU A 186 19.28 2.38 -8.05
C GLU A 186 18.20 1.63 -8.82
N VAL A 187 16.97 2.15 -8.90
CA VAL A 187 15.88 1.51 -9.65
C VAL A 187 16.25 1.30 -11.12
N ILE A 188 16.90 2.29 -11.75
CA ILE A 188 17.36 2.18 -13.14
C ILE A 188 18.47 1.13 -13.28
N GLU A 189 19.41 1.07 -12.33
CA GLU A 189 20.50 0.07 -12.37
C GLU A 189 20.00 -1.35 -12.15
N GLN A 190 19.06 -1.55 -11.23
CA GLN A 190 18.50 -2.86 -10.89
C GLN A 190 17.67 -3.48 -12.01
N GLN A 191 17.20 -2.68 -12.98
CA GLN A 191 16.48 -3.18 -14.16
C GLN A 191 17.39 -3.53 -15.35
N LYS A 192 18.71 -3.30 -15.25
CA LYS A 192 19.66 -3.75 -16.28
C LYS A 192 19.77 -5.28 -16.27
N ASP A 193 19.82 -5.87 -17.46
CA ASP A 193 19.91 -7.32 -17.65
C ASP A 193 21.03 -7.96 -16.81
N GLY A 194 20.67 -8.97 -16.01
CA GLY A 194 21.61 -9.75 -15.19
C GLY A 194 21.72 -9.33 -13.72
N TYR A 195 20.87 -8.41 -13.24
CA TYR A 195 20.82 -8.02 -11.83
C TYR A 195 20.12 -9.09 -10.97
N ASP A 196 20.73 -9.41 -9.81
CA ASP A 196 20.18 -10.36 -8.83
C ASP A 196 19.17 -9.64 -7.91
N PRO A 197 17.87 -9.99 -7.94
CA PRO A 197 16.82 -9.32 -7.16
C PRO A 197 16.93 -9.49 -5.64
N SER A 198 17.95 -10.19 -5.13
CA SER A 198 18.09 -10.44 -3.69
C SER A 198 18.54 -9.23 -2.86
N LEU A 199 18.83 -8.07 -3.46
CA LEU A 199 19.47 -6.94 -2.76
C LEU A 199 18.61 -5.68 -2.58
N ALA A 200 17.36 -5.65 -3.03
CA ALA A 200 16.53 -4.44 -2.95
C ALA A 200 15.69 -4.31 -1.68
N SER A 201 15.88 -5.15 -0.65
CA SER A 201 15.34 -4.86 0.69
C SER A 201 16.22 -3.82 1.38
N GLY A 202 16.41 -2.67 0.71
CA GLY A 202 17.10 -1.54 1.29
C GLY A 202 16.20 -0.96 2.36
N ASN A 203 16.52 -1.23 3.63
CA ASN A 203 16.22 -0.22 4.64
C ASN A 203 17.09 0.96 4.27
N TYR A 204 16.52 1.92 3.55
CA TYR A 204 17.22 3.11 3.14
C TYR A 204 17.64 3.86 4.40
N GLU A 205 18.93 3.78 4.76
CA GLU A 205 19.41 4.26 6.06
C GLU A 205 19.08 5.76 6.21
N GLY A 206 18.23 6.08 7.19
CA GLY A 206 17.80 7.46 7.46
C GLY A 206 16.45 7.86 6.87
N ILE A 207 15.82 7.01 6.05
CA ILE A 207 14.50 7.26 5.46
C ILE A 207 13.57 6.10 5.77
N ASP A 208 12.34 6.43 6.18
CA ASP A 208 11.34 5.47 6.60
C ASP A 208 10.67 4.79 5.40
N LEU A 209 11.45 4.24 4.46
CA LEU A 209 10.98 3.49 3.30
C LEU A 209 11.32 2.01 3.43
N ASN A 210 10.37 1.18 3.01
CA ASN A 210 10.61 -0.23 2.71
C ASN A 210 10.10 -0.50 1.30
N GLY A 211 10.79 -1.37 0.59
CA GLY A 211 10.44 -1.69 -0.77
C GLY A 211 11.25 -2.83 -1.31
N TYR A 212 10.93 -3.20 -2.54
CA TYR A 212 11.78 -4.03 -3.38
C TYR A 212 11.52 -3.71 -4.84
N LEU A 213 12.52 -3.97 -5.66
CA LEU A 213 12.37 -4.07 -7.10
C LEU A 213 12.77 -5.49 -7.51
N GLN A 214 11.83 -6.24 -8.08
CA GLN A 214 12.08 -7.59 -8.57
C GLN A 214 11.63 -7.68 -10.01
N HIS A 215 12.59 -7.85 -10.93
CA HIS A 215 12.41 -7.81 -12.37
C HIS A 215 11.77 -6.49 -12.85
N ARG A 216 10.44 -6.46 -12.84
CA ARG A 216 9.55 -5.47 -13.45
C ARG A 216 8.46 -5.04 -12.48
N SER A 217 8.58 -5.48 -11.22
CA SER A 217 7.63 -5.28 -10.15
C SER A 217 8.30 -4.46 -9.05
N LEU A 218 7.79 -3.26 -8.82
CA LEU A 218 8.11 -2.42 -7.69
C LEU A 218 7.10 -2.67 -6.56
N MET A 219 7.58 -2.73 -5.33
CA MET A 219 6.80 -2.51 -4.13
C MET A 219 7.45 -1.42 -3.31
N ILE A 220 6.66 -0.46 -2.82
CA ILE A 220 7.15 0.61 -1.95
C ILE A 220 6.11 0.96 -0.88
N GLU A 221 6.58 1.26 0.33
CA GLU A 221 5.77 1.72 1.45
C GLU A 221 6.59 2.59 2.41
N ASN A 222 5.92 3.43 3.20
CA ASN A 222 6.54 4.09 4.35
C ASN A 222 6.46 3.21 5.61
N THR A 223 7.57 3.00 6.32
CA THR A 223 7.65 2.13 7.52
C THR A 223 7.41 2.84 8.86
N LYS A 224 7.49 4.17 8.91
CA LYS A 224 7.05 4.94 10.08
C LYS A 224 5.60 5.35 9.90
N GLY A 225 4.76 4.74 10.72
CA GLY A 225 3.58 5.44 11.17
C GLY A 225 4.00 6.63 12.03
N GLU A 226 3.98 7.84 11.47
CA GLU A 226 3.97 9.09 12.26
C GLU A 226 2.67 9.28 13.03
#